data_AF-A0A6N8H6X3-F1
#
_entry.id   AF-A0A6N8H6X3-F1
#
_cell.length_a   1.000
_cell.length_b   1.000
_cell.length_c   1.000
_cell.angle_alpha   90.00
_cell.angle_beta   90.00
_cell.angle_gamma   90.00
#
_symmetry.space_group_name_H-M   'P 1'
#
loop_
_entity.id
_entity.type
_entity.pdbx_description
1 polymer ?
#
loop_
_entity_poly.entity_id
_entity_poly.type
_entity_poly.pdbx_seq_one_letter_code
_entity_poly.pdbx_strand_id
1 'polypeptide(L)'
;MSDKQRILIADDSEMNRAILTEMLGEEYEILEAENGQQAIEMIEKNSGIDLLLLDIMMPVKDGFDVLTAMNRYHWIDELPVIMISAENATSFVERAYNLGATDYISRPFDMAVVHRRVVNTLMLYGKQKRLMQLVADQIYENEKSNSLMITILSHIVEFRNGESGMHVLHIRTFTEMILRKLITMTDKYPLTETEISLITMASALHDIGKINIPETILNKPGKLTQEEFEIMKTHTTIGDKILHELPFEQDAPLVKTARQICHWHHERYDGRGYPNGLKGDDIPIGAQAVALADVYDALTSERCYKKAFDHDTALHMILNGECGAFNPLLMECLVEISEDLRSKLHSGAVDHDYLAEAQQISAKVLHNSNLPEQDNTSRALSASSIKTDFFLHHTHSVQFDYSAATNVLTLSDYAARHLHGPQTQQLTEATSQYFFSQDDMRKLQNCCMPPPAESRGKMRAQLPMDGKYRWFRVYAGPSGWTIPTRSISAQWVNVTLCRAQSCRTRARMSTWSPPRACRP
;
A
#
# COMPACT_ATOMS: atom_id res chain seq x y z
N MET A 1 -26.19 19.45 -0.18
CA MET A 1 -25.88 20.83 0.26
C MET A 1 -24.54 20.75 0.98
N SER A 2 -23.78 21.84 1.12
CA SER A 2 -22.66 21.82 2.07
C SER A 2 -23.27 21.78 3.47
N ASP A 3 -22.74 20.96 4.36
CA ASP A 3 -22.88 21.26 5.79
C ASP A 3 -22.18 22.60 6.05
N LYS A 4 -22.73 23.38 6.99
CA LYS A 4 -22.05 24.56 7.51
C LYS A 4 -21.10 24.10 8.62
N GLN A 5 -19.95 24.76 8.74
CA GLN A 5 -19.07 24.50 9.88
C GLN A 5 -19.74 24.97 11.17
N ARG A 6 -19.58 24.18 12.24
CA ARG A 6 -20.24 24.40 13.52
C ARG A 6 -19.34 25.11 14.51
N ILE A 7 -19.80 26.24 15.02
CA ILE A 7 -19.08 27.01 16.04
C ILE A 7 -19.90 26.96 17.33
N LEU A 8 -19.33 26.38 18.39
CA LEU A 8 -19.90 26.44 19.73
C LEU A 8 -19.41 27.73 20.43
N ILE A 9 -20.33 28.50 20.99
CA ILE A 9 -20.05 29.71 21.77
C ILE A 9 -20.47 29.45 23.22
N ALA A 10 -19.50 29.36 24.12
CA ALA A 10 -19.68 29.18 25.55
C ALA A 10 -19.38 30.49 26.29
N ASP A 11 -20.44 31.19 26.72
CA ASP A 11 -20.39 32.51 27.37
C ASP A 11 -21.65 32.67 28.24
N ASP A 12 -21.53 33.16 29.47
CA ASP A 12 -22.67 33.25 30.39
C ASP A 12 -23.65 34.38 30.00
N SER A 13 -23.15 35.40 29.31
CA SER A 13 -23.91 36.55 28.84
C SER A 13 -24.57 36.29 27.50
N GLU A 14 -25.91 36.19 27.50
CA GLU A 14 -26.75 36.16 26.30
C GLU A 14 -26.40 37.29 25.31
N MET A 15 -26.07 38.49 25.82
CA MET A 15 -25.66 39.62 24.99
C MET A 15 -24.32 39.39 24.29
N ASN A 16 -23.35 38.73 24.93
CA ASN A 16 -22.08 38.40 24.29
C ASN A 16 -22.27 37.35 23.20
N ARG A 17 -23.07 36.30 23.47
CA ARG A 17 -23.40 35.26 22.47
C ARG A 17 -24.10 35.86 21.27
N ALA A 18 -25.12 36.69 21.48
CA ALA A 18 -25.83 37.40 20.42
C ALA A 18 -24.89 38.28 19.56
N ILE A 19 -23.98 39.03 20.18
CA ILE A 19 -22.97 39.85 19.47
C ILE A 19 -22.04 38.97 18.63
N LEU A 20 -21.53 37.86 19.18
CA LEU A 20 -20.64 36.95 18.46
C LEU A 20 -21.38 36.23 17.32
N THR A 21 -22.64 35.84 17.52
CA THR A 21 -23.52 35.28 16.49
C THR A 21 -23.75 36.30 15.35
N GLU A 22 -24.01 37.58 15.66
CA GLU A 22 -24.11 38.64 14.64
C GLU A 22 -22.78 38.88 13.92
N MET A 23 -21.64 38.83 14.61
CA MET A 23 -20.30 38.97 14.03
C MET A 23 -19.86 37.78 13.15
N LEU A 24 -20.48 36.60 13.32
CA LEU A 24 -20.21 35.42 12.51
C LEU A 24 -21.21 35.23 11.37
N GLY A 25 -22.39 35.84 11.49
CA GLY A 25 -23.41 35.89 10.45
C GLY A 25 -23.92 34.53 10.00
N GLU A 26 -24.50 34.47 8.79
CA GLU A 26 -25.07 33.24 8.25
C GLU A 26 -24.04 32.27 7.64
N GLU A 27 -22.73 32.51 7.74
CA GLU A 27 -21.74 31.59 7.13
C GLU A 27 -21.62 30.27 7.90
N TYR A 28 -21.93 30.27 9.20
CA TYR A 28 -21.73 29.16 10.12
C TYR A 28 -23.05 28.60 10.68
N GLU A 29 -23.01 27.43 11.31
CA GLU A 29 -24.06 26.94 12.21
C GLU A 29 -23.60 27.20 13.65
N ILE A 30 -24.24 28.16 14.33
CA ILE A 30 -23.87 28.54 15.70
C ILE A 30 -24.61 27.66 16.70
N LEU A 31 -23.86 27.12 17.66
CA LEU A 31 -24.36 26.45 18.86
C LEU A 31 -24.02 27.33 20.07
N GLU A 32 -24.90 27.42 21.05
CA GLU A 32 -24.70 28.26 22.25
C GLU A 32 -24.74 27.45 23.54
N ALA A 33 -23.83 27.75 24.46
CA ALA A 33 -23.81 27.24 25.83
C ALA A 33 -23.66 28.39 26.83
N GLU A 34 -24.41 28.32 27.94
CA GLU A 34 -24.47 29.35 28.98
C GLU A 34 -23.44 29.14 30.11
N ASN A 35 -22.67 28.04 30.04
CA ASN A 35 -21.67 27.67 31.04
C ASN A 35 -20.78 26.51 30.54
N GLY A 36 -19.63 26.31 31.21
CA GLY A 36 -18.69 25.26 30.85
C GLY A 36 -19.22 23.82 30.99
N GLN A 37 -20.24 23.59 31.84
CA GLN A 37 -20.85 22.26 31.98
C GLN A 37 -21.71 21.92 30.76
N GLN A 38 -22.55 22.85 30.31
CA GLN A 38 -23.28 22.70 29.03
C GLN A 38 -22.31 22.55 27.85
N ALA A 39 -21.21 23.30 27.81
CA ALA A 39 -20.22 23.21 26.74
C ALA A 39 -19.56 21.81 26.66
N ILE A 40 -19.11 21.26 27.80
CA ILE A 40 -18.57 19.89 27.90
C ILE A 40 -19.59 18.87 27.41
N GLU A 41 -20.85 18.98 27.85
CA GLU A 41 -21.92 18.08 27.44
C GLU A 41 -22.26 18.18 25.95
N MET A 42 -22.08 19.34 25.31
CA MET A 42 -22.27 19.48 23.87
C MET A 42 -21.12 18.85 23.09
N ILE A 43 -19.87 19.00 23.55
CA ILE A 43 -18.69 18.35 22.94
C ILE A 43 -18.81 16.82 23.04
N GLU A 44 -19.18 16.29 24.21
CA GLU A 44 -19.38 14.85 24.44
C GLU A 44 -20.49 14.26 23.55
N LYS A 45 -21.56 15.01 23.28
CA LYS A 45 -22.73 14.54 22.52
C LYS A 45 -22.66 14.81 21.01
N ASN A 46 -21.74 15.65 20.53
CA ASN A 46 -21.75 16.18 19.16
C ASN A 46 -20.35 16.25 18.54
N SER A 47 -19.90 15.13 17.95
CA SER A 47 -18.61 14.98 17.25
C SER A 47 -18.50 15.72 15.90
N GLY A 48 -19.23 16.84 15.76
CA GLY A 48 -19.30 17.65 14.56
C GLY A 48 -19.09 19.15 14.81
N ILE A 49 -18.50 19.55 15.94
CA ILE A 49 -18.11 20.95 16.21
C ILE A 49 -16.74 21.22 15.55
N ASP A 50 -16.63 22.28 14.75
CA ASP A 50 -15.37 22.67 14.08
C ASP A 50 -14.54 23.68 14.90
N LEU A 51 -15.16 24.43 15.81
CA LEU A 51 -14.52 25.45 16.64
C LEU A 51 -15.30 25.71 17.93
N LEU A 52 -14.57 25.93 19.03
CA LEU A 52 -15.12 26.45 20.28
C LEU A 52 -14.62 27.90 20.53
N LEU A 53 -15.56 28.81 20.75
CA LEU A 53 -15.33 30.12 21.36
C LEU A 53 -15.69 30.02 22.84
N LEU A 54 -14.74 30.29 23.74
CA LEU A 54 -14.87 29.95 25.17
C LEU A 54 -14.53 31.13 26.09
N ASP A 55 -15.51 31.64 26.83
CA ASP A 55 -15.25 32.61 27.89
C ASP A 55 -14.51 31.98 29.09
N ILE A 56 -13.70 32.78 29.77
CA ILE A 56 -12.97 32.34 30.97
C ILE A 56 -13.87 32.22 32.22
N MET A 57 -14.84 33.11 32.42
CA MET A 57 -15.48 33.44 33.70
C MET A 57 -16.96 33.04 33.77
N MET A 58 -17.27 31.78 33.45
CA MET A 58 -18.64 31.25 33.49
C MET A 58 -19.03 30.63 34.85
N PRO A 59 -20.33 30.58 35.20
CA PRO A 59 -20.83 29.87 36.37
C PRO A 59 -20.76 28.34 36.18
N VAL A 60 -20.87 27.57 37.27
CA VAL A 60 -20.81 26.09 37.34
C VAL A 60 -19.43 25.50 36.98
N LYS A 61 -18.85 25.89 35.84
CA LYS A 61 -17.52 25.54 35.35
C LYS A 61 -16.92 26.70 34.57
N ASP A 62 -15.68 27.05 34.90
CA ASP A 62 -14.95 28.13 34.23
C ASP A 62 -14.32 27.66 32.89
N GLY A 63 -13.76 28.57 32.09
CA GLY A 63 -13.14 28.21 30.81
C GLY A 63 -11.91 27.30 30.97
N PHE A 64 -11.22 27.35 32.10
CA PHE A 64 -10.10 26.46 32.38
C PHE A 64 -10.55 25.07 32.86
N ASP A 65 -11.70 24.93 33.52
CA ASP A 65 -12.37 23.65 33.78
C ASP A 65 -12.69 22.93 32.46
N VAL A 66 -13.18 23.68 31.46
CA VAL A 66 -13.48 23.14 30.11
C VAL A 66 -12.19 22.69 29.42
N LEU A 67 -11.16 23.54 29.34
CA LEU A 67 -9.86 23.13 28.79
C LEU A 67 -9.26 21.92 29.54
N THR A 68 -9.39 21.86 30.87
CA THR A 68 -8.92 20.72 31.68
C THR A 68 -9.68 19.43 31.35
N ALA A 69 -10.98 19.52 31.05
CA ALA A 69 -11.75 18.38 30.54
C ALA A 69 -11.33 17.99 29.12
N MET A 70 -11.15 18.95 28.22
CA MET A 70 -10.72 18.70 26.83
C MET A 70 -9.33 18.05 26.75
N ASN A 71 -8.39 18.42 27.63
CA ASN A 71 -7.09 17.74 27.75
C ASN A 71 -7.27 16.30 28.29
N ARG A 72 -8.12 16.08 29.30
CA ARG A 72 -8.35 14.75 29.88
C ARG A 72 -8.96 13.75 28.90
N TYR A 73 -9.78 14.22 27.98
CA TYR A 73 -10.49 13.40 26.99
C TYR A 73 -9.93 13.54 25.56
N HIS A 74 -8.75 14.17 25.40
CA HIS A 74 -8.07 14.41 24.11
C HIS A 74 -8.87 15.21 23.06
N TRP A 75 -9.99 15.83 23.44
CA TRP A 75 -10.79 16.68 22.54
C TRP A 75 -10.01 17.90 22.05
N ILE A 76 -9.01 18.37 22.80
CA ILE A 76 -8.16 19.52 22.45
C ILE A 76 -7.26 19.24 21.22
N ASP A 77 -7.02 17.96 20.91
CA ASP A 77 -6.19 17.55 19.78
C ASP A 77 -6.93 17.67 18.42
N GLU A 78 -8.27 17.69 18.44
CA GLU A 78 -9.12 17.80 17.24
C GLU A 78 -9.96 19.09 17.18
N LEU A 79 -10.50 19.56 18.31
CA LEU A 79 -11.38 20.73 18.40
C LEU A 79 -10.58 21.98 18.81
N PRO A 80 -10.33 22.95 17.92
CA PRO A 80 -9.68 24.19 18.28
C PRO A 80 -10.52 25.02 19.25
N VAL A 81 -9.83 25.75 20.14
CA VAL A 81 -10.46 26.62 21.15
C VAL A 81 -9.87 28.01 21.05
N ILE A 82 -10.71 29.01 20.82
CA ILE A 82 -10.33 30.42 20.94
C ILE A 82 -10.91 30.94 22.26
N MET A 83 -10.04 31.30 23.19
CA MET A 83 -10.47 31.89 24.46
C MET A 83 -10.98 33.31 24.24
N ILE A 84 -12.00 33.66 25.01
CA ILE A 84 -12.62 34.98 25.06
C ILE A 84 -12.54 35.49 26.50
N SER A 85 -12.20 36.77 26.68
CA SER A 85 -12.28 37.40 28.01
C SER A 85 -12.25 38.93 27.95
N ALA A 86 -12.68 39.58 29.03
CA ALA A 86 -12.36 40.99 29.30
C ALA A 86 -11.03 41.18 30.06
N GLU A 87 -10.47 40.11 30.62
CA GLU A 87 -9.18 40.15 31.31
C GLU A 87 -8.03 40.26 30.30
N ASN A 88 -7.00 41.05 30.64
CA ASN A 88 -5.81 41.26 29.82
C ASN A 88 -4.51 40.99 30.59
N ALA A 89 -4.58 40.57 31.86
CA ALA A 89 -3.43 40.11 32.64
C ALA A 89 -2.77 38.90 31.99
N THR A 90 -1.46 39.02 31.69
CA THR A 90 -0.66 38.05 30.93
C THR A 90 -0.74 36.62 31.48
N SER A 91 -0.86 36.46 32.79
CA SER A 91 -0.98 35.16 33.47
C SER A 91 -2.21 34.34 33.06
N PHE A 92 -3.33 34.98 32.67
CA PHE A 92 -4.51 34.27 32.17
C PHE A 92 -4.31 33.79 30.73
N VAL A 93 -3.66 34.61 29.91
CA VAL A 93 -3.31 34.29 28.51
C VAL A 93 -2.28 33.14 28.47
N GLU A 94 -1.24 33.22 29.29
CA GLU A 94 -0.25 32.14 29.45
C GLU A 94 -0.90 30.85 29.96
N ARG A 95 -1.80 30.92 30.97
CA ARG A 95 -2.53 29.74 31.46
C ARG A 95 -3.39 29.09 30.37
N ALA A 96 -4.02 29.88 29.50
CA ALA A 96 -4.83 29.37 28.39
C ALA A 96 -3.98 28.58 27.37
N TYR A 97 -2.88 29.16 26.89
CA TYR A 97 -1.98 28.48 25.94
C TYR A 97 -1.32 27.23 26.57
N ASN A 98 -0.94 27.28 27.84
CA ASN A 98 -0.42 26.12 28.58
C ASN A 98 -1.46 25.00 28.80
N LEU A 99 -2.75 25.26 28.54
CA LEU A 99 -3.84 24.28 28.55
C LEU A 99 -4.36 23.98 27.13
N GLY A 100 -3.59 24.29 26.08
CA GLY A 100 -3.86 23.89 24.70
C GLY A 100 -4.83 24.81 23.93
N ALA A 101 -5.20 25.98 24.47
CA ALA A 101 -6.00 26.94 23.70
C ALA A 101 -5.26 27.36 22.42
N THR A 102 -5.98 27.43 21.30
CA THR A 102 -5.45 27.74 19.98
C THR A 102 -5.15 29.24 19.80
N ASP A 103 -6.00 30.12 20.33
CA ASP A 103 -5.86 31.58 20.22
C ASP A 103 -6.64 32.32 21.33
N TYR A 104 -6.51 33.64 21.40
CA TYR A 104 -7.10 34.49 22.44
C TYR A 104 -7.70 35.80 21.89
N ILE A 105 -8.96 36.09 22.21
CA ILE A 105 -9.69 37.32 21.88
C ILE A 105 -10.02 38.10 23.16
N SER A 106 -9.44 39.28 23.31
CA SER A 106 -9.83 40.24 24.34
C SER A 106 -11.07 41.03 23.92
N ARG A 107 -11.94 41.34 24.90
CA ARG A 107 -13.04 42.31 24.77
C ARG A 107 -12.50 43.74 24.92
N PRO A 108 -13.14 44.76 24.31
CA PRO A 108 -14.34 44.69 23.47
C PRO A 108 -14.07 44.02 22.11
N PHE A 109 -15.06 43.31 21.60
CA PHE A 109 -14.93 42.59 20.33
C PHE A 109 -14.79 43.54 19.14
N ASP A 110 -13.76 43.34 18.31
CA ASP A 110 -13.68 43.91 16.98
C ASP A 110 -14.11 42.86 15.94
N MET A 111 -15.09 43.22 15.12
CA MET A 111 -15.69 42.37 14.08
C MET A 111 -14.63 41.77 13.14
N ALA A 112 -13.69 42.58 12.65
CA ALA A 112 -12.67 42.13 11.71
C ALA A 112 -11.62 41.22 12.39
N VAL A 113 -11.35 41.44 13.68
CA VAL A 113 -10.47 40.57 14.47
C VAL A 113 -11.13 39.22 14.76
N VAL A 114 -12.39 39.20 15.23
CA VAL A 114 -13.15 37.96 15.53
C VAL A 114 -13.25 37.12 14.27
N HIS A 115 -13.84 37.67 13.21
CA HIS A 115 -14.04 36.98 11.93
C HIS A 115 -12.72 36.45 11.34
N ARG A 116 -11.63 37.23 11.40
CA ARG A 116 -10.35 36.81 10.82
C ARG A 116 -9.66 35.72 11.64
N ARG A 117 -9.75 35.72 12.97
CA ARG A 117 -9.23 34.64 13.81
C ARG A 117 -10.01 33.35 13.59
N VAL A 118 -11.34 33.42 13.59
CA VAL A 118 -12.22 32.27 13.30
C VAL A 118 -11.91 31.66 11.92
N VAL A 119 -11.88 32.47 10.86
CA VAL A 119 -11.53 31.99 9.50
C VAL A 119 -10.12 31.41 9.45
N ASN A 120 -9.12 32.04 10.07
CA ASN A 120 -7.75 31.53 10.09
C ASN A 120 -7.67 30.15 10.78
N THR A 121 -8.30 30.00 11.95
CA THR A 121 -8.28 28.77 12.75
C THR A 121 -9.03 27.64 12.05
N LEU A 122 -10.23 27.89 11.54
CA LEU A 122 -11.00 26.92 10.74
C LEU A 122 -10.23 26.50 9.48
N MET A 123 -9.56 27.45 8.80
CA MET A 123 -8.72 27.13 7.64
C MET A 123 -7.48 26.32 8.01
N LEU A 124 -6.88 26.54 9.18
CA LEU A 124 -5.72 25.80 9.68
C LEU A 124 -6.09 24.35 9.99
N TYR A 125 -7.12 24.13 10.82
CA TYR A 125 -7.56 22.80 11.21
C TYR A 125 -8.19 22.04 10.03
N GLY A 126 -8.92 22.73 9.14
CA GLY A 126 -9.40 22.15 7.87
C GLY A 126 -8.26 21.70 6.93
N LYS A 127 -7.13 22.44 6.88
CA LYS A 127 -5.92 22.00 6.16
C LYS A 127 -5.24 20.82 6.84
N GLN A 128 -5.15 20.82 8.17
CA GLN A 128 -4.55 19.74 8.95
C GLN A 128 -5.32 18.42 8.77
N LYS A 129 -6.65 18.45 8.96
CA LYS A 129 -7.56 17.30 8.74
C LYS A 129 -7.46 16.76 7.30
N ARG A 130 -7.38 17.65 6.31
CA ARG A 130 -7.15 17.27 4.90
C ARG A 130 -5.77 16.67 4.66
N LEU A 131 -4.72 17.18 5.29
CA LEU A 131 -3.36 16.64 5.18
C LEU A 131 -3.27 15.25 5.82
N MET A 132 -3.84 15.07 7.01
CA MET A 132 -3.97 13.77 7.69
C MET A 132 -4.67 12.75 6.79
N GLN A 133 -5.80 13.12 6.17
CA GLN A 133 -6.51 12.22 5.27
C GLN A 133 -5.69 11.87 4.03
N LEU A 134 -5.03 12.85 3.39
CA LEU A 134 -4.13 12.59 2.25
C LEU A 134 -2.93 11.70 2.62
N VAL A 135 -2.42 11.79 3.85
CA VAL A 135 -1.36 10.90 4.35
C VAL A 135 -1.90 9.49 4.57
N ALA A 136 -3.09 9.34 5.18
CA ALA A 136 -3.73 8.03 5.37
C ALA A 136 -4.06 7.33 4.04
N ASP A 137 -4.67 8.05 3.10
CA ASP A 137 -4.95 7.58 1.73
C ASP A 137 -3.65 7.13 1.02
N GLN A 138 -2.56 7.89 1.20
CA GLN A 138 -1.26 7.60 0.58
C GLN A 138 -0.53 6.41 1.23
N ILE A 139 -0.66 6.21 2.55
CA ILE A 139 -0.16 5.02 3.25
C ILE A 139 -0.91 3.79 2.73
N TYR A 140 -2.24 3.84 2.75
CA TYR A 140 -3.10 2.74 2.31
C TYR A 140 -2.81 2.30 0.86
N GLU A 141 -2.75 3.22 -0.10
CA GLU A 141 -2.42 2.88 -1.49
C GLU A 141 -0.97 2.38 -1.68
N ASN A 142 -0.03 2.81 -0.83
CA ASN A 142 1.35 2.30 -0.84
C ASN A 142 1.40 0.85 -0.29
N GLU A 143 0.78 0.58 0.85
CA GLU A 143 0.69 -0.77 1.44
C GLU A 143 -0.03 -1.75 0.50
N LYS A 144 -1.16 -1.34 -0.08
CA LYS A 144 -1.89 -2.04 -1.13
C LYS A 144 -1.01 -2.31 -2.37
N SER A 145 -0.22 -1.33 -2.82
CA SER A 145 0.76 -1.50 -3.90
C SER A 145 1.88 -2.49 -3.55
N ASN A 146 2.36 -2.48 -2.31
CA ASN A 146 3.42 -3.37 -1.83
C ASN A 146 2.92 -4.82 -1.67
N SER A 147 1.75 -4.99 -1.07
CA SER A 147 1.05 -6.27 -0.95
C SER A 147 0.78 -6.90 -2.32
N LEU A 148 0.29 -6.11 -3.29
CA LEU A 148 0.11 -6.56 -4.67
C LEU A 148 1.43 -6.93 -5.36
N MET A 149 2.50 -6.14 -5.17
CA MET A 149 3.82 -6.45 -5.73
C MET A 149 4.38 -7.77 -5.18
N ILE A 150 4.26 -8.00 -3.88
CA ILE A 150 4.70 -9.26 -3.23
C ILE A 150 3.90 -10.44 -3.81
N THR A 151 2.57 -10.35 -3.85
CA THR A 151 1.72 -11.39 -4.46
C THR A 151 2.08 -11.68 -5.92
N ILE A 152 2.37 -10.66 -6.74
CA ILE A 152 2.82 -10.84 -8.13
C ILE A 152 4.18 -11.55 -8.20
N LEU A 153 5.13 -11.18 -7.33
CA LEU A 153 6.46 -11.82 -7.30
C LEU A 153 6.36 -13.28 -6.87
N SER A 154 5.56 -13.60 -5.85
CA SER A 154 5.37 -14.97 -5.39
C SER A 154 4.65 -15.82 -6.44
N HIS A 155 3.62 -15.29 -7.14
CA HIS A 155 2.99 -15.98 -8.28
C HIS A 155 3.98 -16.36 -9.40
N ILE A 156 5.01 -15.54 -9.65
CA ILE A 156 6.03 -15.83 -10.66
C ILE A 156 6.90 -17.03 -10.25
N VAL A 157 7.08 -17.25 -8.94
CA VAL A 157 7.75 -18.45 -8.40
C VAL A 157 6.79 -19.65 -8.44
N GLU A 158 5.57 -19.53 -7.89
CA GLU A 158 4.53 -20.58 -7.87
C GLU A 158 4.29 -21.16 -9.28
N PHE A 159 4.15 -20.29 -10.30
CA PHE A 159 3.91 -20.69 -11.68
C PHE A 159 5.01 -21.59 -12.26
N ARG A 160 6.27 -21.40 -11.84
CA ARG A 160 7.39 -22.23 -12.26
C ARG A 160 7.43 -23.58 -11.55
N ASN A 161 6.84 -23.67 -10.35
CA ASN A 161 6.74 -24.89 -9.56
C ASN A 161 5.51 -25.75 -9.94
N GLY A 162 4.60 -25.21 -10.76
CA GLY A 162 3.29 -25.80 -11.02
C GLY A 162 2.34 -25.74 -9.80
N GLU A 163 2.61 -24.85 -8.84
CA GLU A 163 1.78 -24.61 -7.66
C GLU A 163 0.65 -23.61 -8.00
N SER A 164 -0.47 -23.69 -7.29
CA SER A 164 -1.63 -22.84 -7.57
C SER A 164 -1.44 -21.45 -6.95
N GLY A 165 -1.83 -20.39 -7.66
CA GLY A 165 -1.66 -19.01 -7.17
C GLY A 165 -2.42 -18.66 -5.88
N MET A 166 -3.32 -19.54 -5.40
CA MET A 166 -3.98 -19.33 -4.11
C MET A 166 -3.09 -19.70 -2.91
N HIS A 167 -2.02 -20.48 -3.12
CA HIS A 167 -1.14 -20.98 -2.06
C HIS A 167 -0.57 -19.84 -1.21
N VAL A 168 0.11 -18.84 -1.79
CA VAL A 168 0.63 -17.69 -1.04
C VAL A 168 -0.44 -16.94 -0.24
N LEU A 169 -1.67 -16.81 -0.76
CA LEU A 169 -2.78 -16.19 -0.04
C LEU A 169 -3.25 -17.05 1.15
N HIS A 170 -3.26 -18.38 1.00
CA HIS A 170 -3.54 -19.30 2.09
C HIS A 170 -2.44 -19.24 3.17
N ILE A 171 -1.16 -19.24 2.78
CA ILE A 171 -0.03 -19.14 3.73
C ILE A 171 -0.12 -17.85 4.54
N ARG A 172 -0.39 -16.70 3.89
CA ARG A 172 -0.60 -15.42 4.57
C ARG A 172 -1.77 -15.49 5.57
N THR A 173 -2.95 -15.91 5.10
CA THR A 173 -4.17 -16.00 5.92
C THR A 173 -4.00 -16.91 7.15
N PHE A 174 -3.40 -18.09 6.95
CA PHE A 174 -3.12 -19.05 8.04
C PHE A 174 -2.11 -18.46 9.04
N THR A 175 -1.00 -17.90 8.55
CA THR A 175 0.08 -17.33 9.37
C THR A 175 -0.46 -16.20 10.26
N GLU A 176 -1.30 -15.32 9.72
CA GLU A 176 -1.94 -14.27 10.51
C GLU A 176 -2.83 -14.84 11.60
N MET A 177 -3.78 -15.73 11.24
CA MET A 177 -4.76 -16.27 12.19
C MET A 177 -4.11 -17.05 13.33
N ILE A 178 -3.08 -17.86 13.05
CA ILE A 178 -2.43 -18.68 14.07
C ILE A 178 -1.55 -17.84 15.01
N LEU A 179 -0.87 -16.79 14.52
CA LEU A 179 -0.10 -15.88 15.37
C LEU A 179 -1.00 -14.98 16.22
N ARG A 180 -2.13 -14.51 15.65
CA ARG A 180 -3.17 -13.79 16.40
C ARG A 180 -3.75 -14.65 17.53
N LYS A 181 -4.03 -15.93 17.27
CA LYS A 181 -4.48 -16.86 18.33
C LYS A 181 -3.39 -17.07 19.38
N LEU A 182 -2.14 -17.27 18.97
CA LEU A 182 -1.00 -17.53 19.87
C LEU A 182 -0.84 -16.46 20.96
N ILE A 183 -0.88 -15.17 20.59
CA ILE A 183 -0.74 -14.07 21.57
C ILE A 183 -1.94 -13.96 22.54
N THR A 184 -3.10 -14.54 22.21
CA THR A 184 -4.24 -14.64 23.16
C THR A 184 -4.14 -15.84 24.10
N MET A 185 -3.27 -16.81 23.81
CA MET A 185 -3.09 -18.04 24.59
C MET A 185 -1.82 -18.04 25.46
N THR A 186 -0.80 -17.24 25.15
CA THR A 186 0.45 -17.22 25.92
C THR A 186 1.28 -15.95 25.77
N ASP A 187 1.79 -15.44 26.89
CA ASP A 187 2.80 -14.37 26.94
C ASP A 187 4.21 -14.84 26.49
N LYS A 188 4.41 -16.14 26.19
CA LYS A 188 5.72 -16.71 25.84
C LYS A 188 6.36 -16.05 24.61
N TYR A 189 5.54 -15.60 23.66
CA TYR A 189 5.98 -14.92 22.45
C TYR A 189 5.30 -13.54 22.38
N PRO A 190 5.91 -12.49 22.96
CA PRO A 190 5.30 -11.15 23.07
C PRO A 190 5.36 -10.40 21.72
N LEU A 191 4.66 -10.92 20.71
CA LEU A 191 4.56 -10.33 19.38
C LEU A 191 3.57 -9.16 19.39
N THR A 192 3.98 -8.03 18.83
CA THR A 192 3.07 -6.92 18.52
C THR A 192 2.29 -7.16 17.23
N GLU A 193 1.15 -6.47 17.07
CA GLU A 193 0.39 -6.40 15.82
C GLU A 193 1.28 -6.12 14.60
N THR A 194 2.22 -5.20 14.73
CA THR A 194 3.16 -4.81 13.67
C THR A 194 4.11 -5.96 13.31
N GLU A 195 4.54 -6.78 14.27
CA GLU A 195 5.36 -7.97 13.99
C GLU A 195 4.55 -9.12 13.39
N ILE A 196 3.28 -9.30 13.80
CA ILE A 196 2.37 -10.28 13.17
C ILE A 196 2.12 -9.89 11.70
N SER A 197 1.85 -8.62 11.42
CA SER A 197 1.68 -8.10 10.07
C SER A 197 2.97 -8.25 9.25
N LEU A 198 4.13 -7.98 9.84
CA LEU A 198 5.44 -8.16 9.22
C LEU A 198 5.75 -9.62 8.86
N ILE A 199 5.50 -10.56 9.76
CA ILE A 199 5.66 -12.01 9.53
C ILE A 199 4.66 -12.49 8.46
N THR A 200 3.42 -12.00 8.51
CA THR A 200 2.37 -12.30 7.53
C THR A 200 2.73 -11.76 6.13
N MET A 201 3.37 -10.60 6.04
CA MET A 201 3.86 -10.07 4.75
C MET A 201 5.08 -10.85 4.24
N ALA A 202 5.98 -11.23 5.14
CA ALA A 202 7.21 -11.95 4.83
C ALA A 202 6.98 -13.43 4.45
N SER A 203 5.91 -14.07 4.95
CA SER A 203 5.61 -15.48 4.66
C SER A 203 5.38 -15.77 3.18
N ALA A 204 4.88 -14.79 2.41
CA ALA A 204 4.74 -14.88 0.96
C ALA A 204 6.08 -15.06 0.21
N LEU A 205 7.22 -14.82 0.84
CA LEU A 205 8.56 -14.93 0.25
C LEU A 205 9.31 -16.20 0.64
N HIS A 206 8.76 -17.07 1.52
CA HIS A 206 9.46 -18.23 2.08
C HIS A 206 10.17 -19.09 1.01
N ASP A 207 9.52 -19.23 -0.14
CA ASP A 207 9.92 -20.10 -1.24
C ASP A 207 10.70 -19.38 -2.37
N ILE A 208 11.06 -18.11 -2.21
CA ILE A 208 11.71 -17.30 -3.26
C ILE A 208 12.98 -17.97 -3.83
N GLY A 209 13.66 -18.79 -3.03
CA GLY A 209 14.84 -19.56 -3.45
C GLY A 209 14.57 -20.69 -4.45
N LYS A 210 13.32 -21.15 -4.63
CA LYS A 210 12.95 -22.10 -5.71
C LYS A 210 13.33 -21.56 -7.10
N ILE A 211 13.49 -20.23 -7.25
CA ILE A 211 13.96 -19.58 -8.48
C ILE A 211 15.35 -20.04 -8.97
N ASN A 212 16.19 -20.66 -8.13
CA ASN A 212 17.47 -21.25 -8.57
C ASN A 212 17.49 -22.78 -8.56
N ILE A 213 16.40 -23.46 -8.18
CA ILE A 213 16.31 -24.92 -8.24
C ILE A 213 16.12 -25.38 -9.71
N PRO A 214 16.90 -26.37 -10.21
CA PRO A 214 16.77 -26.86 -11.58
C PRO A 214 15.36 -27.37 -11.91
N GLU A 215 14.83 -26.96 -13.06
CA GLU A 215 13.46 -27.32 -13.51
C GLU A 215 13.23 -28.85 -13.56
N THR A 216 14.27 -29.61 -13.91
CA THR A 216 14.25 -31.09 -13.95
C THR A 216 14.11 -31.76 -12.59
N ILE A 217 14.37 -31.03 -11.50
CA ILE A 217 14.16 -31.47 -10.11
C ILE A 217 12.84 -30.89 -9.60
N LEU A 218 12.64 -29.59 -9.82
CA LEU A 218 11.48 -28.83 -9.36
C LEU A 218 10.15 -29.40 -9.89
N ASN A 219 10.08 -29.68 -11.20
CA ASN A 219 8.89 -30.17 -11.89
C ASN A 219 8.98 -31.67 -12.20
N LYS A 220 9.69 -32.45 -11.36
CA LYS A 220 9.89 -33.88 -11.59
C LYS A 220 8.58 -34.67 -11.34
N PRO A 221 8.07 -35.43 -12.33
CA PRO A 221 6.86 -36.23 -12.16
C PRO A 221 7.13 -37.53 -11.37
N GLY A 222 7.29 -37.41 -10.06
CA GLY A 222 7.51 -38.54 -9.15
C GLY A 222 8.20 -38.14 -7.85
N LYS A 223 8.73 -39.13 -7.12
CA LYS A 223 9.59 -38.86 -5.97
C LYS A 223 10.99 -38.43 -6.44
N LEU A 224 11.59 -37.49 -5.71
CA LEU A 224 13.00 -37.15 -5.85
C LEU A 224 13.88 -38.32 -5.35
N THR A 225 15.09 -38.44 -5.89
CA THR A 225 16.16 -39.23 -5.26
C THR A 225 16.73 -38.49 -4.05
N GLN A 226 17.62 -39.12 -3.28
CA GLN A 226 18.24 -38.44 -2.14
C GLN A 226 19.06 -37.23 -2.60
N GLU A 227 19.83 -37.38 -3.69
CA GLU A 227 20.69 -36.33 -4.26
C GLU A 227 19.87 -35.16 -4.80
N GLU A 228 18.76 -35.45 -5.48
CA GLU A 228 17.80 -34.44 -5.94
C GLU A 228 17.10 -33.74 -4.77
N PHE A 229 16.83 -34.45 -3.67
CA PHE A 229 16.27 -33.87 -2.45
C PHE A 229 17.29 -33.01 -1.69
N GLU A 230 18.57 -33.40 -1.64
CA GLU A 230 19.65 -32.53 -1.13
C GLU A 230 19.72 -31.21 -1.92
N ILE A 231 19.59 -31.26 -3.25
CA ILE A 231 19.51 -30.05 -4.09
C ILE A 231 18.23 -29.26 -3.78
N MET A 232 17.06 -29.91 -3.72
CA MET A 232 15.78 -29.24 -3.42
C MET A 232 15.84 -28.47 -2.10
N LYS A 233 16.40 -29.05 -1.03
CA LYS A 233 16.52 -28.42 0.29
C LYS A 233 17.29 -27.09 0.27
N THR A 234 18.15 -26.85 -0.73
CA THR A 234 18.93 -25.60 -0.84
C THR A 234 18.09 -24.36 -1.13
N HIS A 235 16.81 -24.46 -1.52
CA HIS A 235 15.97 -23.28 -1.74
C HIS A 235 15.90 -22.38 -0.48
N THR A 236 15.93 -22.97 0.72
CA THR A 236 15.97 -22.26 2.01
C THR A 236 17.16 -21.31 2.12
N THR A 237 18.37 -21.85 1.93
CA THR A 237 19.63 -21.11 2.01
C THR A 237 19.82 -20.17 0.82
N ILE A 238 19.28 -20.51 -0.35
CA ILE A 238 19.24 -19.64 -1.53
C ILE A 238 18.31 -18.45 -1.30
N GLY A 239 17.14 -18.64 -0.69
CA GLY A 239 16.17 -17.57 -0.42
C GLY A 239 16.71 -16.54 0.56
N ASP A 240 17.27 -17.02 1.69
CA ASP A 240 18.03 -16.19 2.63
C ASP A 240 19.18 -15.44 1.93
N LYS A 241 19.95 -16.14 1.07
CA LYS A 241 21.06 -15.55 0.33
C LYS A 241 20.60 -14.44 -0.64
N ILE A 242 19.52 -14.65 -1.41
CA ILE A 242 18.97 -13.66 -2.35
C ILE A 242 18.60 -12.37 -1.59
N LEU A 243 17.99 -12.51 -0.41
CA LEU A 243 17.60 -11.39 0.43
C LEU A 243 18.80 -10.76 1.17
N HIS A 244 19.86 -11.52 1.45
CA HIS A 244 21.11 -11.00 2.01
C HIS A 244 21.93 -10.22 0.98
N GLU A 245 21.98 -10.65 -0.28
CA GLU A 245 22.75 -9.99 -1.36
C GLU A 245 22.05 -8.74 -1.92
N LEU A 246 20.93 -8.29 -1.32
CA LEU A 246 20.30 -7.01 -1.67
C LEU A 246 21.27 -5.84 -1.41
N PRO A 247 21.47 -4.92 -2.37
CA PRO A 247 22.44 -3.83 -2.26
C PRO A 247 21.97 -2.65 -1.39
N PHE A 248 20.77 -2.72 -0.82
CA PHE A 248 20.16 -1.72 0.05
C PHE A 248 19.19 -2.41 1.03
N GLU A 249 18.80 -1.72 2.11
CA GLU A 249 17.78 -2.15 3.08
C GLU A 249 18.00 -3.51 3.77
N GLN A 250 19.23 -4.04 3.81
CA GLN A 250 19.54 -5.31 4.52
C GLN A 250 19.18 -5.27 6.02
N ASP A 251 19.19 -4.08 6.61
CA ASP A 251 18.82 -3.86 8.01
C ASP A 251 17.31 -3.71 8.25
N ALA A 252 16.50 -3.59 7.20
CA ALA A 252 15.06 -3.37 7.33
C ALA A 252 14.37 -4.59 7.99
N PRO A 253 13.37 -4.37 8.88
CA PRO A 253 12.68 -5.46 9.57
C PRO A 253 12.11 -6.52 8.61
N LEU A 254 11.50 -6.10 7.49
CA LEU A 254 10.91 -7.02 6.51
C LEU A 254 11.97 -7.95 5.89
N VAL A 255 13.16 -7.43 5.56
CA VAL A 255 14.25 -8.23 5.00
C VAL A 255 14.76 -9.22 6.04
N LYS A 256 14.94 -8.79 7.30
CA LYS A 256 15.36 -9.68 8.40
C LYS A 256 14.34 -10.80 8.65
N THR A 257 13.05 -10.48 8.75
CA THR A 257 11.98 -11.47 8.96
C THR A 257 11.85 -12.43 7.77
N ALA A 258 11.86 -11.91 6.53
CA ALA A 258 11.80 -12.75 5.33
C ALA A 258 13.01 -13.69 5.21
N ARG A 259 14.22 -13.22 5.54
CA ARG A 259 15.43 -14.07 5.61
C ARG A 259 15.28 -15.22 6.60
N GLN A 260 14.81 -14.95 7.82
CA GLN A 260 14.58 -15.98 8.85
C GLN A 260 13.55 -17.02 8.39
N ILE A 261 12.46 -16.58 7.76
CA ILE A 261 11.42 -17.49 7.23
C ILE A 261 12.00 -18.32 6.07
N CYS A 262 12.66 -17.70 5.08
CA CYS A 262 13.31 -18.43 3.98
C CYS A 262 14.28 -19.50 4.51
N HIS A 263 15.14 -19.15 5.47
CA HIS A 263 16.14 -20.07 6.00
C HIS A 263 15.53 -21.21 6.84
N TRP A 264 14.44 -20.98 7.59
CA TRP A 264 14.00 -21.90 8.65
C TRP A 264 12.54 -22.40 8.60
N HIS A 265 11.73 -22.08 7.59
CA HIS A 265 10.36 -22.62 7.47
C HIS A 265 10.28 -24.14 7.21
N HIS A 266 11.42 -24.81 7.07
CA HIS A 266 11.53 -26.28 7.04
C HIS A 266 12.34 -26.86 8.21
N GLU A 267 12.64 -26.04 9.21
CA GLU A 267 13.05 -26.56 10.52
C GLU A 267 11.87 -27.22 11.23
N ARG A 268 12.16 -28.17 12.12
CA ARG A 268 11.15 -28.93 12.84
C ARG A 268 11.39 -28.83 14.32
N TYR A 269 10.31 -28.71 15.10
CA TYR A 269 10.39 -28.51 16.55
C TYR A 269 11.14 -29.64 17.28
N ASP A 270 11.26 -30.82 16.67
CA ASP A 270 12.01 -31.97 17.16
C ASP A 270 13.52 -31.98 16.82
N GLY A 271 14.03 -31.04 16.01
CA GLY A 271 15.42 -30.99 15.54
C GLY A 271 15.71 -31.88 14.33
N ARG A 272 14.69 -32.43 13.66
CA ARG A 272 14.85 -33.27 12.45
C ARG A 272 14.58 -32.51 11.14
N GLY A 273 14.61 -31.18 11.19
CA GLY A 273 14.40 -30.29 10.05
C GLY A 273 15.66 -30.02 9.24
N TYR A 274 15.61 -28.97 8.42
CA TYR A 274 16.73 -28.46 7.62
C TYR A 274 16.59 -26.94 7.42
N PRO A 275 17.67 -26.19 7.14
CA PRO A 275 19.03 -26.59 6.78
C PRO A 275 20.01 -26.81 7.95
N ASN A 276 19.66 -26.45 9.19
CA ASN A 276 20.57 -26.49 10.35
C ASN A 276 20.20 -27.55 11.39
N GLY A 277 18.93 -27.98 11.46
CA GLY A 277 18.44 -28.90 12.49
C GLY A 277 18.14 -28.19 13.82
N LEU A 278 17.69 -26.94 13.76
CA LEU A 278 17.28 -26.16 14.94
C LEU A 278 16.10 -26.85 15.66
N LYS A 279 16.00 -26.63 16.98
CA LYS A 279 15.07 -27.35 17.84
C LYS A 279 14.31 -26.43 18.77
N GLY A 280 13.02 -26.72 18.98
CA GLY A 280 12.19 -25.95 19.92
C GLY A 280 12.18 -24.46 19.59
N ASP A 281 12.51 -23.65 20.60
CA ASP A 281 12.53 -22.18 20.53
C ASP A 281 13.76 -21.58 19.83
N ASP A 282 14.75 -22.39 19.43
CA ASP A 282 15.86 -21.91 18.58
C ASP A 282 15.36 -21.49 17.18
N ILE A 283 14.23 -22.05 16.74
CA ILE A 283 13.55 -21.69 15.49
C ILE A 283 12.71 -20.42 15.75
N PRO A 284 12.84 -19.32 14.99
CA PRO A 284 11.99 -18.15 15.18
C PRO A 284 10.50 -18.47 14.99
N ILE A 285 9.64 -17.96 15.90
CA ILE A 285 8.21 -18.31 15.94
C ILE A 285 7.47 -18.06 14.62
N GLY A 286 7.86 -17.02 13.86
CA GLY A 286 7.31 -16.77 12.52
C GLY A 286 7.66 -17.89 11.52
N ALA A 287 8.88 -18.42 11.55
CA ALA A 287 9.25 -19.57 10.71
C ALA A 287 8.51 -20.85 11.14
N GLN A 288 8.29 -21.05 12.45
CA GLN A 288 7.48 -22.17 12.97
C GLN A 288 6.01 -22.09 12.51
N ALA A 289 5.42 -20.88 12.48
CA ALA A 289 4.06 -20.66 12.01
C ALA A 289 3.92 -20.88 10.50
N VAL A 290 4.87 -20.39 9.70
CA VAL A 290 4.90 -20.62 8.24
C VAL A 290 5.12 -22.09 7.89
N ALA A 291 5.97 -22.81 8.64
CA ALA A 291 6.18 -24.26 8.46
C ALA A 291 4.87 -25.07 8.61
N LEU A 292 4.02 -24.68 9.57
CA LEU A 292 2.71 -25.31 9.79
C LEU A 292 1.68 -24.88 8.73
N ALA A 293 1.74 -23.63 8.26
CA ALA A 293 0.90 -23.12 7.19
C ALA A 293 1.17 -23.82 5.84
N ASP A 294 2.45 -23.96 5.43
CA ASP A 294 2.84 -24.65 4.19
C ASP A 294 2.41 -26.12 4.22
N VAL A 295 2.69 -26.82 5.32
CA VAL A 295 2.27 -28.22 5.47
C VAL A 295 0.75 -28.37 5.38
N TYR A 296 -0.03 -27.47 5.99
CA TYR A 296 -1.49 -27.50 5.87
C TYR A 296 -1.95 -27.28 4.42
N ASP A 297 -1.46 -26.25 3.72
CA ASP A 297 -1.83 -26.01 2.33
C ASP A 297 -1.36 -27.15 1.40
N ALA A 298 -0.18 -27.70 1.61
CA ALA A 298 0.32 -28.87 0.90
C ALA A 298 -0.53 -30.13 1.13
N LEU A 299 -1.35 -30.17 2.19
CA LEU A 299 -2.40 -31.18 2.39
C LEU A 299 -3.69 -30.84 1.63
N THR A 300 -4.21 -29.61 1.78
CA THR A 300 -5.56 -29.22 1.30
C THR A 300 -5.64 -28.65 -0.12
N SER A 301 -4.52 -28.27 -0.74
CA SER A 301 -4.49 -27.77 -2.13
C SER A 301 -4.23 -28.89 -3.14
N GLU A 302 -4.91 -28.83 -4.29
CA GLU A 302 -4.61 -29.74 -5.41
C GLU A 302 -3.24 -29.40 -6.02
N ARG A 303 -2.44 -30.44 -6.29
CA ARG A 303 -1.15 -30.32 -6.98
C ARG A 303 -1.12 -31.28 -8.18
N CYS A 304 -0.30 -30.99 -9.17
CA CYS A 304 -0.20 -31.75 -10.43
C CYS A 304 0.00 -33.28 -10.30
N TYR A 305 0.46 -33.77 -9.14
CA TYR A 305 0.66 -35.19 -8.84
C TYR A 305 -0.18 -35.72 -7.66
N LYS A 306 -1.04 -34.91 -7.05
CA LYS A 306 -1.74 -35.24 -5.79
C LYS A 306 -3.08 -34.50 -5.67
N LYS A 307 -4.18 -35.24 -5.41
CA LYS A 307 -5.46 -34.66 -5.02
C LYS A 307 -5.36 -34.00 -3.63
N ALA A 308 -6.12 -32.94 -3.42
CA ALA A 308 -6.35 -32.37 -2.10
C ALA A 308 -6.90 -33.41 -1.12
N PHE A 309 -6.51 -33.32 0.15
CA PHE A 309 -7.28 -33.84 1.26
C PHE A 309 -8.34 -32.83 1.68
N ASP A 310 -9.43 -33.29 2.28
CA ASP A 310 -10.35 -32.41 2.99
C ASP A 310 -9.71 -31.85 4.28
N HIS A 311 -10.34 -30.80 4.83
CA HIS A 311 -9.89 -30.11 6.04
C HIS A 311 -9.73 -31.04 7.24
N ASP A 312 -10.70 -31.95 7.45
CA ASP A 312 -10.79 -32.79 8.63
C ASP A 312 -9.69 -33.88 8.60
N THR A 313 -9.47 -34.48 7.43
CA THR A 313 -8.34 -35.38 7.16
C THR A 313 -6.99 -34.66 7.31
N ALA A 314 -6.85 -33.45 6.78
CA ALA A 314 -5.60 -32.69 6.85
C ALA A 314 -5.21 -32.37 8.31
N LEU A 315 -6.16 -31.90 9.12
CA LEU A 315 -5.94 -31.68 10.56
C LEU A 315 -5.53 -32.96 11.28
N HIS A 316 -6.22 -34.08 11.03
CA HIS A 316 -5.91 -35.37 11.64
C HIS A 316 -4.47 -35.84 11.35
N MET A 317 -3.98 -35.69 10.12
CA MET A 317 -2.61 -36.05 9.75
C MET A 317 -1.56 -35.18 10.46
N ILE A 318 -1.81 -33.87 10.60
CA ILE A 318 -0.91 -32.95 11.31
C ILE A 318 -0.92 -33.27 12.81
N LEU A 319 -2.10 -33.44 13.42
CA LEU A 319 -2.28 -33.71 14.86
C LEU A 319 -1.65 -35.04 15.30
N ASN A 320 -1.71 -36.08 14.46
CA ASN A 320 -1.05 -37.36 14.71
C ASN A 320 0.48 -37.34 14.44
N GLY A 321 1.02 -36.20 13.97
CA GLY A 321 2.44 -36.04 13.68
C GLY A 321 2.93 -36.74 12.41
N GLU A 322 2.03 -37.17 11.52
CA GLU A 322 2.37 -37.78 10.23
C GLU A 322 3.17 -36.81 9.34
N CYS A 323 2.87 -35.52 9.45
CA CYS A 323 3.55 -34.45 8.73
C CYS A 323 4.82 -33.94 9.43
N GLY A 324 5.03 -34.29 10.71
CA GLY A 324 6.21 -33.89 11.48
C GLY A 324 5.90 -33.44 12.90
N ALA A 325 6.85 -32.72 13.49
CA ALA A 325 6.73 -32.16 14.84
C ALA A 325 6.74 -30.64 14.78
N PHE A 326 5.63 -30.04 15.16
CA PHE A 326 5.44 -28.60 15.31
C PHE A 326 5.45 -28.22 16.79
N ASN A 327 5.43 -26.92 17.06
CA ASN A 327 5.32 -26.38 18.40
C ASN A 327 3.93 -26.71 19.00
N PRO A 328 3.85 -27.34 20.20
CA PRO A 328 2.58 -27.69 20.82
C PRO A 328 1.59 -26.52 20.93
N LEU A 329 2.08 -25.30 21.21
CA LEU A 329 1.24 -24.11 21.33
C LEU A 329 0.62 -23.70 19.99
N LEU A 330 1.35 -23.86 18.87
CA LEU A 330 0.79 -23.66 17.53
C LEU A 330 -0.22 -24.78 17.17
N MET A 331 0.02 -26.01 17.61
CA MET A 331 -0.93 -27.12 17.42
C MET A 331 -2.25 -26.89 18.18
N GLU A 332 -2.17 -26.39 19.42
CA GLU A 332 -3.35 -25.96 20.20
C GLU A 332 -4.08 -24.79 19.49
N CYS A 333 -3.34 -23.79 19.01
CA CYS A 333 -3.92 -22.69 18.22
C CYS A 333 -4.63 -23.19 16.96
N LEU A 334 -4.06 -24.17 16.24
CA LEU A 334 -4.65 -24.74 15.03
C LEU A 334 -5.98 -25.45 15.28
N VAL A 335 -6.10 -26.18 16.40
CA VAL A 335 -7.38 -26.80 16.81
C VAL A 335 -8.43 -25.71 17.08
N GLU A 336 -8.05 -24.66 17.79
CA GLU A 336 -8.93 -23.55 18.17
C GLU A 336 -9.39 -22.66 17.01
N ILE A 337 -8.61 -22.52 15.92
CA ILE A 337 -8.98 -21.71 14.74
C ILE A 337 -9.54 -22.54 13.57
N SER A 338 -9.65 -23.87 13.73
CA SER A 338 -9.92 -24.84 12.64
C SER A 338 -11.10 -24.45 11.73
N GLU A 339 -12.30 -24.26 12.28
CA GLU A 339 -13.51 -23.94 11.51
C GLU A 339 -13.49 -22.52 10.90
N ASP A 340 -12.91 -21.54 11.60
CA ASP A 340 -12.72 -20.19 11.05
C ASP A 340 -11.73 -20.21 9.87
N LEU A 341 -10.64 -20.97 9.99
CA LEU A 341 -9.63 -21.18 8.95
C LEU A 341 -10.26 -21.90 7.74
N ARG A 342 -11.05 -22.95 7.98
CA ARG A 342 -11.84 -23.67 6.96
C ARG A 342 -12.70 -22.68 6.19
N SER A 343 -13.49 -21.88 6.90
CA SER A 343 -14.38 -20.87 6.32
C SER A 343 -13.62 -19.83 5.50
N LYS A 344 -12.60 -19.19 6.09
CA LYS A 344 -11.87 -18.07 5.47
C LYS A 344 -11.15 -18.52 4.20
N LEU A 345 -10.48 -19.68 4.21
CA LEU A 345 -9.80 -20.23 3.02
C LEU A 345 -10.78 -20.66 1.90
N HIS A 346 -11.94 -21.25 2.23
CA HIS A 346 -12.93 -21.63 1.21
C HIS A 346 -13.67 -20.43 0.60
N SER A 347 -13.79 -19.32 1.34
CA SER A 347 -14.59 -18.17 0.91
C SER A 347 -14.04 -17.44 -0.32
N GLY A 348 -12.72 -17.46 -0.52
CA GLY A 348 -12.02 -16.58 -1.47
C GLY A 348 -12.20 -15.07 -1.18
N ALA A 349 -12.83 -14.71 -0.06
CA ALA A 349 -13.19 -13.35 0.29
C ALA A 349 -12.01 -12.67 0.98
N VAL A 350 -11.21 -11.92 0.20
CA VAL A 350 -10.09 -11.13 0.70
C VAL A 350 -10.60 -9.83 1.34
N ASP A 351 -11.33 -9.96 2.44
CA ASP A 351 -11.43 -8.92 3.47
C ASP A 351 -10.26 -9.12 4.47
N HIS A 352 -9.06 -8.79 3.98
CA HIS A 352 -8.05 -8.23 4.89
C HIS A 352 -8.54 -6.82 5.20
N ASP A 353 -8.82 -6.53 6.48
CA ASP A 353 -9.29 -5.22 6.92
C ASP A 353 -8.12 -4.22 7.00
N TYR A 354 -7.53 -3.94 5.83
CA TYR A 354 -6.53 -2.89 5.63
C TYR A 354 -7.07 -1.51 6.04
N LEU A 355 -8.39 -1.33 6.13
CA LEU A 355 -9.02 -0.11 6.64
C LEU A 355 -8.83 0.01 8.16
N ALA A 356 -9.12 -1.03 8.93
CA ALA A 356 -8.85 -1.06 10.37
C ALA A 356 -7.34 -0.99 10.67
N GLU A 357 -6.49 -1.67 9.90
CA GLU A 357 -5.03 -1.63 10.09
C GLU A 357 -4.46 -0.24 9.77
N ALA A 358 -4.84 0.37 8.64
CA ALA A 358 -4.44 1.74 8.30
C ALA A 358 -5.02 2.79 9.27
N GLN A 359 -6.23 2.58 9.81
CA GLN A 359 -6.80 3.44 10.87
C GLN A 359 -5.98 3.34 12.16
N GLN A 360 -5.55 2.14 12.58
CA GLN A 360 -4.65 1.99 13.73
C GLN A 360 -3.27 2.61 13.48
N ILE A 361 -2.71 2.48 12.27
CA ILE A 361 -1.43 3.11 11.91
C ILE A 361 -1.57 4.63 11.94
N SER A 362 -2.65 5.18 11.37
CA SER A 362 -2.97 6.60 11.43
C SER A 362 -3.11 7.10 12.88
N ALA A 363 -3.84 6.38 13.74
CA ALA A 363 -3.96 6.70 15.16
C ALA A 363 -2.60 6.66 15.91
N LYS A 364 -1.72 5.71 15.59
CA LYS A 364 -0.35 5.63 16.15
C LYS A 364 0.54 6.78 15.66
N VAL A 365 0.36 7.24 14.42
CA VAL A 365 1.03 8.44 13.89
C VAL A 365 0.51 9.73 14.54
N LEU A 366 -0.78 9.80 14.89
CA LEU A 366 -1.37 10.94 15.60
C LEU A 366 -0.84 11.11 17.04
N HIS A 367 -0.55 10.02 17.75
CA HIS A 367 -0.01 10.08 19.12
C HIS A 367 1.52 10.25 19.21
N ASN A 368 2.28 9.85 18.20
CA ASN A 368 3.74 10.04 18.21
C ASN A 368 4.14 11.38 17.58
N SER A 369 4.26 12.41 18.43
CA SER A 369 4.61 13.79 18.08
C SER A 369 6.07 14.00 17.60
N ASN A 370 6.52 13.21 16.62
CA ASN A 370 7.81 13.35 15.93
C ASN A 370 7.69 12.86 14.47
N LEU A 371 7.23 13.73 13.57
CA LEU A 371 7.37 13.52 12.12
C LEU A 371 8.83 13.80 11.71
N PRO A 372 9.56 12.85 11.09
CA PRO A 372 10.90 13.12 10.58
C PRO A 372 10.85 14.12 9.41
N GLU A 373 11.67 15.17 9.47
CA GLU A 373 11.74 16.17 8.41
C GLU A 373 12.42 15.65 7.12
N GLN A 374 11.94 16.16 5.98
CA GLN A 374 12.68 16.33 4.71
C GLN A 374 13.47 15.12 4.13
N ASP A 375 12.77 14.07 3.67
CA ASP A 375 13.27 13.26 2.52
C ASP A 375 12.19 12.47 1.74
N ASN A 376 10.97 12.33 2.28
CA ASN A 376 9.98 11.36 1.79
C ASN A 376 9.51 11.55 0.33
N THR A 377 9.43 12.77 -0.21
CA THR A 377 9.03 12.98 -1.61
C THR A 377 10.13 12.58 -2.60
N SER A 378 11.39 12.86 -2.26
CA SER A 378 12.58 12.41 -2.98
C SER A 378 12.60 10.88 -3.03
N ARG A 379 12.51 10.24 -1.86
CA ARG A 379 12.52 8.77 -1.73
C ARG A 379 11.32 8.08 -2.37
N ALA A 380 10.12 8.64 -2.27
CA ALA A 380 8.93 8.07 -2.91
C ALA A 380 9.01 8.10 -4.44
N LEU A 381 9.54 9.19 -5.01
CA LEU A 381 9.81 9.28 -6.45
C LEU A 381 10.89 8.27 -6.87
N SER A 382 12.03 8.19 -6.17
CA SER A 382 13.09 7.23 -6.51
C SER A 382 12.63 5.77 -6.34
N ALA A 383 11.87 5.47 -5.28
CA ALA A 383 11.32 4.13 -5.06
C ALA A 383 10.29 3.76 -6.14
N SER A 384 9.45 4.70 -6.59
CA SER A 384 8.50 4.50 -7.69
C SER A 384 9.22 4.27 -9.02
N SER A 385 10.27 5.03 -9.31
CA SER A 385 11.16 4.77 -10.46
C SER A 385 11.79 3.38 -10.37
N ILE A 386 12.42 3.01 -9.24
CA ILE A 386 13.05 1.69 -9.06
C ILE A 386 12.04 0.54 -9.19
N LYS A 387 10.82 0.67 -8.63
CA LYS A 387 9.71 -0.29 -8.83
C LYS A 387 9.39 -0.44 -10.32
N THR A 388 9.28 0.67 -11.03
CA THR A 388 8.93 0.72 -12.45
C THR A 388 10.06 0.10 -13.28
N ASP A 389 11.31 0.52 -13.08
CA ASP A 389 12.50 0.00 -13.77
C ASP A 389 12.68 -1.50 -13.56
N PHE A 390 12.47 -2.01 -12.33
CA PHE A 390 12.53 -3.45 -12.04
C PHE A 390 11.52 -4.24 -12.90
N PHE A 391 10.25 -3.80 -12.96
CA PHE A 391 9.24 -4.44 -13.81
C PHE A 391 9.52 -4.22 -15.31
N LEU A 392 10.00 -3.05 -15.71
CA LEU A 392 10.37 -2.74 -17.10
C LEU A 392 11.47 -3.67 -17.61
N HIS A 393 12.57 -3.85 -16.86
CA HIS A 393 13.70 -4.69 -17.24
C HIS A 393 13.32 -6.16 -17.49
N HIS A 394 12.36 -6.70 -16.72
CA HIS A 394 11.94 -8.09 -16.86
C HIS A 394 10.92 -8.30 -18.00
N THR A 395 10.16 -7.28 -18.40
CA THR A 395 9.32 -7.39 -19.60
C THR A 395 10.16 -7.25 -20.88
N HIS A 396 10.25 -8.32 -21.69
CA HIS A 396 10.88 -8.29 -23.01
C HIS A 396 10.00 -7.55 -24.05
N SER A 397 9.77 -6.26 -23.80
CA SER A 397 8.83 -5.42 -24.52
C SER A 397 9.46 -4.07 -24.83
N VAL A 398 9.12 -3.52 -26.00
CA VAL A 398 9.55 -2.19 -26.39
C VAL A 398 8.62 -1.20 -25.69
N GLN A 399 9.17 -0.31 -24.87
CA GLN A 399 8.40 0.72 -24.14
C GLN A 399 9.13 2.05 -24.20
N PHE A 400 8.37 3.14 -24.08
CA PHE A 400 8.91 4.49 -24.02
C PHE A 400 7.94 5.46 -23.34
N ASP A 401 8.48 6.51 -22.75
CA ASP A 401 7.77 7.71 -22.32
C ASP A 401 8.02 8.85 -23.32
N TYR A 402 7.01 9.67 -23.57
CA TYR A 402 7.12 10.86 -24.41
C TYR A 402 6.54 12.10 -23.71
N SER A 403 7.38 13.10 -23.51
CA SER A 403 6.96 14.43 -23.06
C SER A 403 6.60 15.30 -24.26
N ALA A 404 5.31 15.56 -24.45
CA ALA A 404 4.85 16.48 -25.49
C ALA A 404 5.27 17.95 -25.22
N ALA A 405 5.56 18.30 -23.96
CA ALA A 405 5.92 19.66 -23.56
C ALA A 405 7.41 19.99 -23.81
N THR A 406 8.32 19.01 -23.63
CA THR A 406 9.76 19.18 -23.91
C THR A 406 10.20 18.53 -25.22
N ASN A 407 9.30 17.78 -25.86
CA ASN A 407 9.53 16.98 -27.07
C ASN A 407 10.67 15.96 -26.89
N VAL A 408 10.73 15.35 -25.70
CA VAL A 408 11.74 14.33 -25.33
C VAL A 408 11.10 12.94 -25.31
N LEU A 409 11.82 11.99 -25.91
CA LEU A 409 11.53 10.56 -25.87
C LEU A 409 12.54 9.87 -24.95
N THR A 410 12.04 9.06 -24.01
CA THR A 410 12.86 8.18 -23.16
C THR A 410 12.47 6.73 -23.42
N LEU A 411 13.42 5.91 -23.84
CA LEU A 411 13.25 4.49 -24.15
C LEU A 411 13.54 3.62 -22.93
N SER A 412 12.83 2.50 -22.80
CA SER A 412 13.27 1.43 -21.89
C SER A 412 14.60 0.84 -22.35
N ASP A 413 15.36 0.27 -21.42
CA ASP A 413 16.68 -0.30 -21.70
C ASP A 413 16.62 -1.42 -22.76
N TYR A 414 15.53 -2.20 -22.77
CA TYR A 414 15.24 -3.18 -23.82
C TYR A 414 14.98 -2.51 -25.18
N ALA A 415 14.23 -1.40 -25.21
CA ALA A 415 13.92 -0.67 -26.44
C ALA A 415 15.18 -0.02 -27.05
N ALA A 416 16.00 0.67 -26.26
CA ALA A 416 17.22 1.33 -26.73
C ALA A 416 18.19 0.35 -27.42
N ARG A 417 18.39 -0.84 -26.82
CA ARG A 417 19.27 -1.90 -27.35
C ARG A 417 18.78 -2.44 -28.72
N HIS A 418 17.49 -2.75 -28.87
CA HIS A 418 16.94 -3.41 -30.07
C HIS A 418 16.47 -2.46 -31.18
N LEU A 419 16.25 -1.17 -30.86
CA LEU A 419 16.05 -0.09 -31.84
C LEU A 419 17.38 0.58 -32.26
N HIS A 420 18.49 0.23 -31.59
CA HIS A 420 19.84 0.75 -31.84
C HIS A 420 19.93 2.29 -31.77
N GLY A 421 19.30 2.89 -30.76
CA GLY A 421 19.26 4.35 -30.59
C GLY A 421 19.49 4.80 -29.14
N PRO A 422 19.76 6.11 -28.92
CA PRO A 422 19.99 6.68 -27.60
C PRO A 422 18.79 6.48 -26.67
N GLN A 423 19.07 6.22 -25.39
CA GLN A 423 18.05 5.95 -24.37
C GLN A 423 17.16 7.16 -24.09
N THR A 424 17.73 8.37 -24.05
CA THR A 424 16.97 9.62 -23.91
C THR A 424 17.36 10.56 -25.03
N GLN A 425 16.39 11.07 -25.78
CA GLN A 425 16.64 11.88 -26.98
C GLN A 425 15.52 12.90 -27.21
N GLN A 426 15.90 14.14 -27.51
CA GLN A 426 14.95 15.13 -28.02
C GLN A 426 14.54 14.76 -29.45
N LEU A 427 13.24 14.72 -29.72
CA LEU A 427 12.68 14.39 -31.02
C LEU A 427 12.68 15.61 -31.95
N THR A 428 13.23 15.39 -33.14
CA THR A 428 13.33 16.31 -34.26
C THR A 428 13.09 15.49 -35.52
N GLU A 429 12.86 16.11 -36.69
CA GLU A 429 12.72 15.34 -37.93
C GLU A 429 13.95 14.46 -38.25
N ALA A 430 15.14 14.89 -37.82
CA ALA A 430 16.40 14.17 -37.98
C ALA A 430 16.64 13.06 -36.92
N THR A 431 15.92 13.07 -35.80
CA THR A 431 16.03 12.04 -34.74
C THR A 431 14.80 11.12 -34.64
N SER A 432 13.65 11.50 -35.22
CA SER A 432 12.49 10.60 -35.31
C SER A 432 12.78 9.37 -36.18
N GLN A 433 13.59 9.52 -37.23
CA GLN A 433 13.89 8.46 -38.21
C GLN A 433 14.47 7.16 -37.62
N TYR A 434 15.06 7.20 -36.42
CA TYR A 434 15.56 6.02 -35.72
C TYR A 434 14.45 5.17 -35.09
N PHE A 435 13.26 5.75 -34.87
CA PHE A 435 12.20 5.16 -34.05
C PHE A 435 10.85 5.12 -34.75
N PHE A 436 10.42 6.21 -35.40
CA PHE A 436 9.09 6.39 -35.99
C PHE A 436 9.15 7.07 -37.36
N SER A 437 8.22 6.69 -38.24
CA SER A 437 7.97 7.48 -39.46
C SER A 437 7.40 8.86 -39.12
N GLN A 438 7.61 9.87 -39.98
CA GLN A 438 7.02 11.21 -39.80
C GLN A 438 5.48 11.17 -39.69
N ASP A 439 4.83 10.21 -40.37
CA ASP A 439 3.39 10.01 -40.26
C ASP A 439 2.99 9.38 -38.92
N ASP A 440 3.77 8.43 -38.39
CA ASP A 440 3.52 7.87 -37.06
C ASP A 440 3.79 8.89 -35.95
N MET A 441 4.78 9.77 -36.09
CA MET A 441 5.01 10.87 -35.15
C MET A 441 3.83 11.84 -35.09
N ARG A 442 3.27 12.23 -36.26
CA ARG A 442 2.06 13.07 -36.30
C ARG A 442 0.84 12.37 -35.69
N LYS A 443 0.68 11.06 -35.89
CA LYS A 443 -0.36 10.26 -35.20
C LYS A 443 -0.15 10.25 -33.68
N LEU A 444 1.09 10.10 -33.22
CA LEU A 444 1.43 10.01 -31.80
C LEU A 444 1.22 11.34 -31.08
N GLN A 445 1.67 12.45 -31.67
CA GLN A 445 1.41 13.80 -31.16
C GLN A 445 -0.09 14.13 -31.13
N ASN A 446 -0.85 13.75 -32.17
CA ASN A 446 -2.31 13.87 -32.18
C ASN A 446 -3.02 12.98 -31.13
N CYS A 447 -2.39 11.91 -30.63
CA CYS A 447 -2.89 11.13 -29.50
C CYS A 447 -2.57 11.75 -28.12
N CYS A 448 -1.71 12.78 -28.07
CA CYS A 448 -1.28 13.45 -26.83
C CYS A 448 -1.91 14.84 -26.63
N MET A 449 -2.59 15.38 -27.65
CA MET A 449 -3.40 16.61 -27.58
C MET A 449 -4.86 16.25 -27.21
N PRO A 450 -5.58 17.14 -26.50
CA PRO A 450 -6.49 16.72 -25.42
C PRO A 450 -7.71 15.92 -25.89
N PRO A 451 -7.79 14.63 -25.52
CA PRO A 451 -9.03 13.87 -25.61
C PRO A 451 -9.93 14.18 -24.39
N PRO A 452 -11.27 14.08 -24.50
CA PRO A 452 -12.13 13.96 -23.32
C PRO A 452 -11.77 12.67 -22.55
N ALA A 453 -12.06 12.66 -21.24
CA ALA A 453 -11.42 11.84 -20.20
C ALA A 453 -11.38 10.30 -20.35
N GLU A 454 -11.95 9.72 -21.41
CA GLU A 454 -11.98 8.27 -21.67
C GLU A 454 -11.31 7.84 -22.99
N SER A 455 -10.91 8.78 -23.86
CA SER A 455 -10.39 8.45 -25.20
C SER A 455 -8.93 7.97 -25.18
N ARG A 456 -8.76 6.66 -24.93
CA ARG A 456 -7.48 5.94 -24.99
C ARG A 456 -6.92 5.90 -26.42
N GLY A 457 -5.80 6.56 -26.67
CA GLY A 457 -5.13 6.56 -27.97
C GLY A 457 -4.64 5.15 -28.35
N LYS A 458 -5.05 4.66 -29.53
CA LYS A 458 -4.61 3.36 -30.07
C LYS A 458 -4.19 3.54 -31.52
N MET A 459 -2.89 3.39 -31.81
CA MET A 459 -2.36 3.42 -33.17
C MET A 459 -1.55 2.17 -33.51
N ARG A 460 -1.13 2.06 -34.76
CA ARG A 460 -0.14 1.07 -35.20
C ARG A 460 1.03 1.83 -35.80
N ALA A 461 2.24 1.46 -35.40
CA ALA A 461 3.48 2.01 -35.94
C ALA A 461 4.37 0.87 -36.43
N GLN A 462 5.31 1.19 -37.32
CA GLN A 462 6.31 0.23 -37.81
C GLN A 462 7.70 0.65 -37.30
N LEU A 463 8.33 -0.19 -36.48
CA LEU A 463 9.57 0.13 -35.77
C LEU A 463 10.75 -0.73 -36.28
N PRO A 464 11.96 -0.17 -36.44
CA PRO A 464 13.14 -0.89 -36.95
C PRO A 464 13.81 -1.76 -35.86
N MET A 465 13.25 -2.94 -35.60
CA MET A 465 13.77 -3.88 -34.59
C MET A 465 14.83 -4.82 -35.17
N ASP A 466 16.07 -4.74 -34.67
CA ASP A 466 17.22 -5.54 -35.11
C ASP A 466 17.46 -5.39 -36.63
N GLY A 467 17.41 -4.14 -37.11
CA GLY A 467 17.50 -3.80 -38.54
C GLY A 467 16.29 -4.25 -39.39
N LYS A 468 15.20 -4.74 -38.79
CA LYS A 468 14.00 -5.22 -39.51
C LYS A 468 12.73 -4.52 -39.01
N TYR A 469 12.08 -3.78 -39.91
CA TYR A 469 10.81 -3.10 -39.64
C TYR A 469 9.67 -4.06 -39.28
N ARG A 470 9.16 -3.98 -38.04
CA ARG A 470 8.05 -4.81 -37.52
C ARG A 470 6.87 -3.92 -37.12
N TRP A 471 5.66 -4.43 -37.32
CA TRP A 471 4.43 -3.75 -36.91
C TRP A 471 4.12 -3.99 -35.43
N PHE A 472 3.90 -2.89 -34.70
CA PHE A 472 3.48 -2.91 -33.31
C PHE A 472 2.14 -2.19 -33.13
N ARG A 473 1.41 -2.54 -32.07
CA ARG A 473 0.26 -1.77 -31.60
C ARG A 473 0.69 -0.89 -30.44
N VAL A 474 0.47 0.40 -30.62
CA VAL A 474 0.89 1.50 -29.75
C VAL A 474 -0.33 1.93 -28.93
N TYR A 475 -0.18 2.06 -27.61
CA TYR A 475 -1.22 2.52 -26.71
C TYR A 475 -0.76 3.80 -26.00
N ALA A 476 -1.46 4.91 -26.19
CA ALA A 476 -1.18 6.17 -25.51
C ALA A 476 -2.19 6.40 -24.39
N GLY A 477 -1.67 6.61 -23.18
CA GLY A 477 -2.41 6.99 -21.98
C GLY A 477 -1.50 7.74 -21.01
N PRO A 478 -2.06 8.48 -20.04
CA PRO A 478 -1.25 9.28 -19.12
C PRO A 478 -0.32 8.39 -18.26
N SER A 479 0.83 8.92 -17.86
CA SER A 479 1.80 8.22 -17.02
C SER A 479 1.22 7.76 -15.68
N GLY A 480 1.83 6.71 -15.13
CA GLY A 480 1.28 5.97 -13.98
C GLY A 480 0.20 4.95 -14.36
N TRP A 481 -0.15 4.82 -15.65
CA TRP A 481 -1.09 3.80 -16.13
C TRP A 481 -0.40 2.54 -16.66
N THR A 482 -0.25 1.56 -15.78
CA THR A 482 -0.67 0.20 -16.14
C THR A 482 -2.19 0.17 -16.43
N ILE A 483 -2.66 -0.92 -17.03
CA ILE A 483 -4.08 -1.13 -17.36
C ILE A 483 -4.92 -1.12 -16.04
N PRO A 484 -6.15 -0.54 -16.03
CA PRO A 484 -6.93 -0.14 -14.84
C PRO A 484 -6.93 -1.10 -13.63
N THR A 485 -7.10 -0.60 -12.38
CA THR A 485 -8.10 0.44 -12.00
C THR A 485 -7.67 1.48 -10.93
N ARG A 486 -7.69 2.78 -11.31
CA ARG A 486 -7.84 4.01 -10.44
C ARG A 486 -6.68 4.28 -9.45
N SER A 487 -6.17 5.51 -9.18
CA SER A 487 -6.32 6.89 -9.72
C SER A 487 -5.44 7.86 -8.86
N ILE A 488 -4.87 9.01 -9.24
CA ILE A 488 -4.77 9.81 -10.50
C ILE A 488 -3.66 10.91 -10.35
N SER A 489 -3.35 11.66 -11.42
CA SER A 489 -2.50 12.89 -11.51
C SER A 489 -0.97 12.70 -11.62
N ALA A 490 -0.21 13.41 -12.49
CA ALA A 490 -0.58 14.28 -13.64
C ALA A 490 0.52 14.33 -14.74
N GLN A 491 0.10 14.65 -15.98
CA GLN A 491 0.90 15.18 -17.12
C GLN A 491 2.22 14.49 -17.58
N TRP A 492 2.21 13.18 -17.86
CA TRP A 492 3.10 12.59 -18.90
C TRP A 492 2.33 11.53 -19.70
N VAL A 493 2.94 10.87 -20.70
CA VAL A 493 2.31 9.81 -21.51
C VAL A 493 3.25 8.61 -21.66
N ASN A 494 2.77 7.43 -21.22
CA ASN A 494 3.52 6.18 -21.18
C ASN A 494 2.97 5.18 -22.22
N VAL A 495 3.86 4.45 -22.92
CA VAL A 495 3.48 3.69 -24.14
C VAL A 495 4.10 2.29 -24.20
N THR A 496 3.24 1.27 -24.04
CA THR A 496 3.58 -0.16 -24.18
C THR A 496 3.33 -0.68 -25.61
N LEU A 497 4.21 -1.57 -26.12
CA LEU A 497 4.10 -2.15 -27.47
C LEU A 497 3.96 -3.68 -27.45
N CYS A 498 2.74 -4.18 -27.69
CA CYS A 498 2.49 -5.63 -27.76
C CYS A 498 2.81 -6.22 -29.15
N ARG A 499 3.48 -7.37 -29.18
CA ARG A 499 3.79 -8.17 -30.38
C ARG A 499 2.52 -8.85 -30.91
N ALA A 500 2.13 -8.56 -32.15
CA ALA A 500 0.99 -9.23 -32.79
C ALA A 500 1.36 -10.67 -33.21
N GLN A 501 0.84 -11.67 -32.50
CA GLN A 501 0.91 -13.07 -32.94
C GLN A 501 0.01 -13.32 -34.16
N SER A 502 0.40 -14.27 -35.00
CA SER A 502 -0.16 -14.48 -36.34
C SER A 502 -1.34 -15.46 -36.36
N CYS A 503 -2.57 -14.96 -36.49
CA CYS A 503 -3.74 -15.78 -36.83
C CYS A 503 -4.05 -15.67 -38.33
N ARG A 504 -3.63 -16.66 -39.13
CA ARG A 504 -4.07 -16.81 -40.53
C ARG A 504 -5.30 -17.72 -40.61
N THR A 505 -6.46 -17.19 -41.01
CA THR A 505 -7.23 -17.65 -42.18
C THR A 505 -8.70 -17.16 -42.18
N ARG A 506 -9.01 -16.23 -43.09
CA ARG A 506 -10.03 -16.43 -44.15
C ARG A 506 -9.88 -15.32 -45.17
N ALA A 507 -10.22 -15.61 -46.43
CA ALA A 507 -9.88 -14.75 -47.56
C ALA A 507 -11.07 -13.88 -48.00
N ARG A 508 -10.75 -12.70 -48.55
CA ARG A 508 -11.41 -12.14 -49.73
C ARG A 508 -10.41 -11.32 -50.54
N MET A 509 -10.64 -11.21 -51.84
CA MET A 509 -9.65 -10.78 -52.84
C MET A 509 -9.84 -9.31 -53.21
N SER A 510 -8.73 -8.59 -53.46
CA SER A 510 -8.67 -7.53 -54.49
C SER A 510 -7.22 -7.17 -54.85
N THR A 511 -6.70 -7.83 -55.88
CA THR A 511 -5.87 -7.27 -56.97
C THR A 511 -4.92 -6.08 -56.68
N TRP A 512 -3.60 -6.30 -56.79
CA TRP A 512 -2.79 -5.75 -57.90
C TRP A 512 -1.35 -6.31 -57.92
N SER A 513 -0.78 -6.48 -59.12
CA SER A 513 0.60 -6.90 -59.43
C SER A 513 0.83 -6.80 -60.95
N PRO A 514 2.06 -6.66 -61.47
CA PRO A 514 3.27 -6.02 -60.94
C PRO A 514 3.78 -4.93 -61.92
N PRO A 515 5.09 -4.58 -61.91
CA PRO A 515 5.87 -4.79 -63.15
C PRO A 515 7.18 -5.58 -62.95
N ARG A 516 7.86 -5.86 -64.07
CA ARG A 516 9.05 -6.73 -64.22
C ARG A 516 10.36 -5.92 -64.04
N ALA A 517 11.46 -6.48 -63.50
CA ALA A 517 12.61 -7.10 -64.21
C ALA A 517 13.21 -6.24 -65.36
N CYS A 518 14.53 -6.11 -65.58
CA CYS A 518 15.64 -7.08 -65.55
C CYS A 518 17.01 -6.38 -65.27
N ARG A 519 17.99 -7.02 -64.59
CA ARG A 519 19.24 -7.69 -65.11
C ARG A 519 20.25 -6.79 -65.87
N PRO A 520 21.57 -7.09 -65.88
CA PRO A 520 22.28 -8.25 -65.27
C PRO A 520 22.32 -8.23 -63.75
#